data_AF-A0A1C6RD47-F1
#
_entry.id   AF-A0A1C6RD47-F1
#
_cell.length_a   1.000
_cell.length_b   1.000
_cell.length_c   1.000
_cell.angle_alpha   90.00
_cell.angle_beta   90.00
_cell.angle_gamma   90.00
#
_symmetry.space_group_name_H-M   'P 1'
#
loop_
_entity.id
_entity.type
_entity.pdbx_description
1 polymer ?
#
loop_
_entity_poly.entity_id
_entity_poly.type
_entity_poly.pdbx_seq_one_letter_code
_entity_poly.pdbx_strand_id
1 'polypeptide(L)' 'MSMDPERRRRLVALGDWHREWADKQDTAAAFDPSGRPPGSDYNQHHVDVDATGPAQDEYHTKARKIMGIDS' A
#
# COMPACT_ATOMS: atom_id res chain seq x y z
N MET A 1 3.76 -27.12 -9.11
CA MET A 1 5.06 -26.46 -9.28
C MET A 1 5.36 -25.73 -7.98
N SER A 2 6.40 -26.11 -7.24
CA SER A 2 6.75 -25.41 -5.98
C SER A 2 7.27 -24.02 -6.31
N MET A 3 6.86 -23.01 -5.55
CA MET A 3 7.39 -21.65 -5.70
C MET A 3 8.88 -21.66 -5.32
N ASP A 4 9.68 -20.94 -6.09
CA ASP A 4 11.09 -20.69 -5.77
C ASP A 4 11.22 -20.08 -4.34
N PRO A 5 12.09 -20.64 -3.46
CA PRO A 5 12.21 -20.18 -2.08
C PRO A 5 12.62 -18.71 -1.94
N GLU A 6 13.46 -18.20 -2.85
CA GLU A 6 13.88 -16.80 -2.83
C GLU A 6 12.72 -15.89 -3.24
N ARG A 7 12.00 -16.25 -4.30
CA ARG A 7 10.77 -15.55 -4.70
C ARG A 7 9.76 -15.49 -3.56
N ARG A 8 9.59 -16.59 -2.81
CA ARG A 8 8.72 -16.61 -1.63
C ARG A 8 9.18 -15.63 -0.56
N ARG A 9 10.48 -15.57 -0.26
CA ARG A 9 11.04 -14.63 0.73
C ARG A 9 10.81 -13.17 0.33
N ARG A 10 11.04 -12.84 -0.94
CA ARG A 10 10.82 -11.47 -1.46
C ARG A 10 9.35 -11.06 -1.36
N LEU A 11 8.42 -11.98 -1.65
CA LEU A 11 6.98 -11.72 -1.51
C LEU A 11 6.55 -11.51 -0.06
N VAL A 12 7.13 -12.26 0.89
CA VAL A 12 6.87 -12.03 2.33
C VAL A 12 7.37 -10.64 2.72
N ALA A 13 8.61 -10.29 2.37
CA ALA A 13 9.17 -8.98 2.67
C ALA A 13 8.38 -7.83 2.02
N LEU A 14 7.86 -8.03 0.80
CA LEU A 14 6.99 -7.06 0.13
C LEU A 14 5.66 -6.89 0.86
N GLY A 15 5.07 -7.98 1.36
CA GLY A 15 3.85 -7.94 2.16
C GLY A 15 4.04 -7.22 3.49
N ASP A 16 5.14 -7.46 4.17
CA ASP A 16 5.50 -6.76 5.41
C ASP A 16 5.70 -5.27 5.15
N TRP A 17 6.40 -4.92 4.05
CA TRP A 17 6.55 -3.52 3.63
C TRP A 17 5.20 -2.84 3.32
N HIS A 18 4.31 -3.52 2.59
CA HIS A 18 2.98 -2.99 2.30
C HIS A 18 2.19 -2.71 3.56
N ARG A 19 2.23 -3.61 4.55
CA ARG A 19 1.58 -3.40 5.85
C ARG A 19 2.14 -2.17 6.56
N GLU A 20 3.46 -2.09 6.70
CA GLU A 20 4.11 -0.94 7.35
C GLU A 20 3.80 0.39 6.65
N TRP A 21 3.78 0.38 5.31
CA TRP A 21 3.47 1.57 4.53
C TRP A 21 2.00 1.97 4.68
N ALA A 22 1.08 1.01 4.59
CA ALA A 22 -0.35 1.25 4.75
C ALA A 22 -0.67 1.81 6.14
N ASP A 23 -0.13 1.22 7.21
CA ASP A 23 -0.33 1.72 8.58
C ASP A 23 0.14 3.19 8.74
N LYS A 24 1.24 3.57 8.08
CA LYS A 24 1.72 4.95 8.06
C LYS A 24 0.77 5.89 7.31
N GLN A 25 0.23 5.46 6.17
CA GLN A 25 -0.65 6.31 5.37
C GLN A 25 -2.05 6.41 5.97
N ASP A 26 -2.60 5.34 6.53
CA ASP A 26 -3.89 5.33 7.24
C ASP A 26 -3.88 6.31 8.42
N THR A 27 -2.73 6.46 9.09
CA THR A 27 -2.57 7.43 10.18
C THR A 27 -2.38 8.87 9.67
N ALA A 28 -1.88 9.05 8.44
CA ALA A 28 -1.50 10.35 7.89
C ALA A 28 -2.57 10.98 6.98
N ALA A 29 -3.45 10.18 6.37
CA ALA A 29 -4.45 10.67 5.44
C ALA A 29 -5.63 11.32 6.17
N ALA A 30 -6.00 12.52 5.71
CA ALA A 30 -7.21 13.16 6.14
C ALA A 30 -8.41 12.47 5.48
N PHE A 31 -9.40 12.10 6.28
CA PHE A 31 -10.68 11.62 5.80
C PHE A 31 -11.42 12.74 5.04
N ASP A 32 -11.68 12.57 3.75
CA ASP A 32 -12.51 13.48 2.95
C ASP A 32 -13.85 12.81 2.54
N PRO A 33 -14.98 13.27 3.10
CA PRO A 33 -16.30 12.76 2.72
C PRO A 33 -16.92 13.50 1.52
N SER A 34 -16.28 14.53 0.96
CA SER A 34 -16.89 15.46 0.00
C SER A 34 -17.29 14.81 -1.34
N GLY A 35 -16.60 13.73 -1.74
CA GLY A 35 -16.90 12.97 -2.96
C GLY A 35 -18.03 11.94 -2.84
N ARG A 36 -18.70 11.84 -1.68
CA ARG A 36 -19.56 10.69 -1.36
C ARG A 36 -21.03 10.95 -1.69
N PRO A 37 -21.70 10.05 -2.45
CA PRO A 37 -23.14 10.14 -2.70
C PRO A 37 -23.95 10.02 -1.39
N PRO A 38 -24.99 10.84 -1.19
CA PRO A 38 -25.84 10.76 -0.01
C PRO A 38 -26.57 9.40 0.04
N GLY A 39 -26.52 8.73 1.19
CA GLY A 39 -27.23 7.46 1.43
C GLY A 39 -26.48 6.17 1.03
N SER A 40 -25.19 6.24 0.74
CA SER A 40 -24.38 5.06 0.43
C SER A 40 -23.75 4.44 1.68
N ASP A 41 -24.10 3.19 2.00
CA ASP A 41 -23.47 2.40 3.08
C ASP A 41 -22.02 1.99 2.74
N TYR A 42 -21.62 2.10 1.47
CA TYR A 42 -20.24 1.87 1.00
C TYR A 42 -19.24 2.88 1.57
N ASN A 43 -19.72 3.98 2.14
CA ASN A 43 -18.91 5.04 2.72
C ASN A 43 -18.15 4.60 4.00
N GLN A 44 -18.43 3.44 4.59
CA GLN A 44 -17.77 3.02 5.84
C GLN A 44 -16.48 2.22 5.65
N HIS A 45 -16.17 1.71 4.45
CA HIS A 45 -15.07 0.74 4.28
C HIS A 45 -13.91 1.15 3.38
N HIS A 46 -14.04 2.25 2.64
CA HIS A 46 -12.95 2.80 1.84
C HIS A 46 -12.75 4.26 2.23
N VAL A 47 -11.87 4.50 3.19
CA VAL A 47 -11.13 5.76 3.17
C VAL A 47 -10.27 5.63 1.93
N ASP A 48 -10.58 6.40 0.89
CA ASP A 48 -9.66 6.58 -0.23
C ASP A 48 -8.45 7.33 0.34
N VAL A 49 -7.56 6.56 0.99
CA VAL A 49 -6.25 7.01 1.43
C VAL A 49 -5.43 7.11 0.15
N ASP A 50 -5.72 8.13 -0.65
CA ASP A 50 -4.86 8.51 -1.76
C ASP A 50 -3.55 9.00 -1.15
N ALA A 51 -2.62 8.07 -0.96
CA ALA A 51 -1.29 8.40 -0.52
C ALA A 51 -0.69 9.44 -1.47
N THR A 52 -0.02 10.45 -0.92
CA THR A 52 0.61 11.50 -1.73
C THR A 52 1.58 10.90 -2.76
N GLY A 53 1.80 11.57 -3.88
CA GLY A 53 2.77 11.12 -4.91
C GLY A 53 4.13 10.70 -4.32
N PRO A 54 4.77 11.51 -3.44
CA PRO A 54 6.01 11.12 -2.78
C PRO A 54 5.91 9.85 -1.92
N ALA A 55 4.77 9.62 -1.25
CA ALA A 55 4.55 8.41 -0.46
C ALA A 55 4.40 7.17 -1.36
N GLN A 56 3.79 7.31 -2.54
CA GLN A 56 3.74 6.26 -3.55
C GLN A 56 5.14 5.99 -4.12
N ASP A 57 5.92 7.03 -4.39
CA ASP A 57 7.30 6.90 -4.87
C ASP A 57 8.19 6.16 -3.86
N GLU A 58 8.05 6.44 -2.55
CA GLU A 58 8.74 5.71 -1.49
C GLU A 58 8.37 4.22 -1.52
N TYR A 59 7.07 3.92 -1.59
CA TYR A 59 6.57 2.55 -1.66
C TYR A 59 7.18 1.80 -2.84
N HIS A 60 7.08 2.38 -4.04
CA HIS A 60 7.58 1.77 -5.26
C HIS A 60 9.10 1.59 -5.24
N THR A 61 9.85 2.59 -4.77
CA THR A 61 11.31 2.51 -4.67
C THR A 61 11.74 1.33 -3.77
N LYS A 62 11.15 1.20 -2.58
CA LYS A 62 11.51 0.13 -1.65
C LYS A 62 11.00 -1.24 -2.13
N ALA A 63 9.82 -1.30 -2.74
CA ALA A 63 9.28 -2.53 -3.34
C ALA A 63 10.18 -3.07 -4.46
N ARG A 64 10.69 -2.19 -5.33
CA ARG A 64 11.60 -2.58 -6.42
C ARG A 64 12.93 -3.13 -5.90
N LYS A 65 13.48 -2.55 -4.82
CA LYS A 65 14.66 -3.08 -4.12
C LYS A 65 14.40 -4.47 -3.51
N ILE A 66 13.28 -4.65 -2.81
CA ILE A 66 12.88 -5.96 -2.23
C ILE A 66 12.78 -7.04 -3.32
N MET A 67 12.23 -6.67 -4.47
CA MET A 67 12.08 -7.59 -5.60
C MET A 67 13.38 -7.85 -6.37
N GLY A 68 14.44 -7.09 -6.08
CA GLY A 68 15.73 -7.16 -6.78
C GLY A 68 15.68 -6.58 -8.20
N ILE A 69 14.75 -5.66 -8.46
CA ILE A 69 14.62 -4.96 -9.74
C ILE A 69 15.62 -3.80 -9.82
N ASP A 70 15.74 -3.04 -8.73
CA ASP A 70 16.73 -1.97 -8.58
C ASP A 70 17.77 -2.41 -7.56
N SER A 71 19.05 -2.24 -7.90
CA SER A 71 20.22 -2.61 -7.09
C SER A 71 20.73 -1.43 -6.27
#